data_AF-K1TK35-F1
#
_entry.id   AF-K1TK35-F1
#
_cell.length_a   1.000
_cell.length_b   1.000
_cell.length_c   1.000
_cell.angle_alpha   90.00
_cell.angle_beta   90.00
_cell.angle_gamma   90.00
#
_symmetry.space_group_name_H-M   'P 1'
#
loop_
_entity.id
_entity.type
_entity.pdbx_description
1 polymer ?
#
loop_
_entity_poly.entity_id
_entity_poly.type
_entity_poly.pdbx_seq_one_letter_code
_entity_poly.pdbx_strand_id
1 'polypeptide(L)'
;MKRLILTLVLFFGVASLPAQEPADSLAVAEQPVQAPDSVGKSPVAEAFTPDQLWDRANTAYINGDYHTAIATYGELLDRGYSSAKLYFNLGNACFKEGETGRAI
;
A
#
# COMPACT_ATOMS: atom_id res chain seq x y z
N MET A 1 50.95 16.94 0.65
CA MET A 1 50.89 17.85 -0.50
C MET A 1 49.45 17.89 -1.01
N LYS A 2 48.98 19.11 -1.25
CA LYS A 2 47.66 19.61 -1.69
C LYS A 2 46.68 18.59 -2.34
N ARG A 3 45.53 18.45 -1.68
CA ARG A 3 44.24 18.09 -2.29
C ARG A 3 43.85 19.20 -3.27
N LEU A 4 43.98 18.99 -4.57
CA LEU A 4 43.38 19.89 -5.58
C LEU A 4 43.41 19.22 -6.97
N ILE A 5 42.48 18.31 -7.24
CA ILE A 5 42.13 17.98 -8.63
C ILE A 5 40.72 18.50 -8.84
N LEU A 6 40.73 19.78 -9.23
CA LEU A 6 39.67 20.60 -9.75
C LEU A 6 39.25 20.05 -11.12
N THR A 7 38.16 19.28 -11.23
CA THR A 7 37.53 18.99 -12.51
C THR A 7 36.35 19.93 -12.71
N LEU A 8 36.64 20.98 -13.47
CA LEU A 8 35.72 22.03 -13.92
C LEU A 8 34.78 21.48 -15.02
N VAL A 9 33.49 21.60 -14.73
CA VAL A 9 32.31 21.83 -15.59
C VAL A 9 32.46 21.60 -17.11
N LEU A 10 31.59 20.73 -17.65
CA LEU A 10 30.90 21.03 -18.91
C LEU A 10 29.46 20.48 -18.86
N PHE A 11 28.56 21.38 -18.45
CA PHE A 11 27.12 21.27 -18.56
C PHE A 11 26.76 21.27 -20.04
N PHE A 12 26.47 20.11 -20.62
CA PHE A 12 25.87 20.03 -21.95
C PHE A 12 24.36 19.94 -21.78
N GLY A 13 23.70 21.08 -22.07
CA GLY A 13 22.27 21.17 -22.16
C GLY A 13 21.74 20.39 -23.35
N VAL A 14 20.66 19.63 -23.11
CA VAL A 14 19.69 19.28 -24.14
C VAL A 14 18.33 19.66 -23.57
N ALA A 15 17.90 20.86 -23.91
CA ALA A 15 16.51 21.27 -23.79
C ALA A 15 15.75 20.61 -24.95
N SER A 16 15.01 19.54 -24.67
CA SER A 16 14.05 18.97 -25.61
C SER A 16 12.68 19.57 -25.34
N LEU A 17 12.13 20.20 -26.38
CA LEU A 17 10.83 20.90 -26.40
C LEU A 17 9.66 19.99 -26.00
N PRO A 18 8.59 20.55 -25.40
CA PRO A 18 7.28 19.90 -25.36
C PRO A 18 6.52 20.22 -26.64
N ALA A 19 6.27 19.21 -27.49
CA ALA A 19 5.29 19.33 -28.56
C ALA A 19 4.73 17.95 -28.90
N GLN A 20 3.63 17.58 -28.25
CA GLN A 20 2.68 16.62 -28.82
C GLN A 20 1.30 16.84 -28.20
N GLU A 21 0.47 17.65 -28.86
CA GLU A 21 -0.98 17.56 -28.71
C GLU A 21 -1.51 16.51 -29.69
N PRO A 22 -2.26 15.51 -29.20
CA PRO A 22 -3.29 14.88 -29.99
C PRO A 22 -4.69 15.32 -29.51
N ALA A 23 -5.39 15.88 -30.49
CA ALA A 23 -6.82 16.11 -30.64
C ALA A 23 -7.77 15.25 -29.78
N ASP A 24 -8.83 15.93 -29.35
CA ASP A 24 -10.22 15.45 -29.31
C ASP A 24 -10.41 13.93 -29.36
N SER A 25 -10.74 13.36 -28.21
CA SER A 25 -11.64 12.21 -28.14
C SER A 25 -12.53 12.37 -26.93
N LEU A 26 -13.63 13.08 -27.17
CA LEU A 26 -14.88 12.91 -26.44
C LEU A 26 -15.30 11.43 -26.52
N ALA A 27 -15.10 10.68 -25.45
CA ALA A 27 -15.75 9.39 -25.23
C ALA A 27 -15.85 9.09 -23.73
N VAL A 28 -16.95 9.58 -23.16
CA VAL A 28 -17.84 8.89 -22.21
C VAL A 28 -17.24 7.69 -21.48
N ALA A 29 -16.98 7.86 -20.19
CA ALA A 29 -17.15 6.79 -19.20
C ALA A 29 -18.02 7.36 -18.07
N GLU A 30 -19.22 6.81 -18.00
CA GLU A 30 -20.36 7.25 -17.23
C GLU A 30 -20.03 7.30 -15.73
N GLN A 31 -20.30 8.43 -15.09
CA GLN A 31 -20.70 8.44 -13.69
C GLN A 31 -22.16 7.99 -13.63
N PRO A 32 -22.53 6.87 -13.00
CA PRO A 32 -23.88 6.69 -12.52
C PRO A 32 -23.93 7.40 -11.16
N VAL A 33 -24.47 8.61 -11.18
CA VAL A 33 -25.07 9.20 -9.99
C VAL A 33 -26.45 8.56 -9.86
N GLN A 34 -26.62 7.66 -8.90
CA GLN A 34 -27.92 7.33 -8.34
C GLN A 34 -27.89 7.62 -6.83
N ALA A 35 -28.74 8.55 -6.44
CA ALA A 35 -29.00 9.00 -5.08
C ALA A 35 -30.06 8.07 -4.41
N PRO A 36 -30.61 8.44 -3.25
CA PRO A 36 -30.46 7.72 -1.99
C PRO A 36 -31.68 6.83 -1.67
N ASP A 37 -31.51 5.52 -1.63
CA ASP A 37 -32.55 4.62 -1.13
C ASP A 37 -32.17 3.96 0.19
N SER A 38 -33.03 4.25 1.14
CA SER A 38 -32.97 3.88 2.54
C SER A 38 -33.30 2.40 2.69
N VAL A 39 -32.35 1.59 3.15
CA VAL A 39 -32.67 0.35 3.86
C VAL A 39 -31.95 0.40 5.20
N GLY A 40 -32.75 0.44 6.26
CA GLY A 40 -32.29 0.59 7.63
C GLY A 40 -31.21 -0.44 7.97
N LYS A 41 -30.02 0.06 8.30
CA LYS A 41 -28.97 -0.76 8.88
C LYS A 41 -29.09 -0.65 10.39
N SER A 42 -29.71 -1.67 10.99
CA SER A 42 -29.47 -2.04 12.40
C SER A 42 -27.96 -1.97 12.68
N PRO A 43 -27.50 -1.66 13.90
CA PRO A 43 -26.09 -1.47 14.19
C PRO A 43 -25.39 -2.83 14.26
N VAL A 44 -25.26 -3.50 13.12
CA VAL A 44 -24.31 -4.59 12.96
C VAL A 44 -22.98 -3.88 12.81
N ALA A 45 -22.08 -4.06 13.78
CA ALA A 45 -20.72 -3.54 13.71
C ALA A 45 -20.18 -3.76 12.30
N GLU A 46 -19.88 -2.68 11.58
CA GLU A 46 -19.41 -2.81 10.21
C GLU A 46 -18.07 -3.53 10.23
N ALA A 47 -18.01 -4.70 9.60
CA ALA A 47 -16.77 -5.44 9.49
C ALA A 47 -15.77 -4.64 8.64
N PHE A 48 -14.51 -4.58 9.08
CA PHE A 48 -13.46 -3.91 8.31
C PHE A 48 -13.32 -4.50 6.91
N THR A 49 -13.07 -3.63 5.93
CA THR A 49 -12.70 -4.06 4.58
C THR A 49 -11.30 -4.67 4.59
N PRO A 50 -10.93 -5.49 3.58
CA PRO A 50 -9.58 -6.06 3.48
C PRO A 50 -8.48 -4.98 3.45
N ASP A 51 -8.71 -3.87 2.76
CA ASP A 51 -7.76 -2.76 2.70
C ASP A 51 -7.60 -2.09 4.07
N GLN A 52 -8.69 -1.93 4.83
CA GLN A 52 -8.61 -1.42 6.20
C GLN A 52 -7.84 -2.36 7.14
N LEU A 53 -8.03 -3.67 7.00
CA LEU A 53 -7.25 -4.66 7.74
C LEU A 53 -5.77 -4.60 7.35
N TRP A 54 -5.48 -4.45 6.05
CA TRP A 54 -4.12 -4.31 5.54
C TRP A 54 -3.41 -3.08 6.12
N ASP A 55 -4.06 -1.92 6.09
CA ASP A 55 -3.51 -0.68 6.62
C ASP A 55 -3.32 -0.74 8.14
N ARG A 56 -4.28 -1.35 8.85
CA ARG A 56 -4.19 -1.58 10.29
C ARG A 56 -3.02 -2.50 10.64
N ALA A 57 -2.86 -3.61 9.93
CA ALA A 57 -1.78 -4.56 10.16
C ALA A 57 -0.40 -3.93 9.92
N ASN A 58 -0.25 -3.16 8.82
CA ASN A 58 0.98 -2.42 8.54
C ASN A 58 1.27 -1.35 9.61
N THR A 59 0.25 -0.62 10.03
CA THR A 59 0.39 0.40 11.09
C THR A 59 0.87 -0.24 12.40
N ALA A 60 0.24 -1.33 12.82
CA ALA A 60 0.65 -2.08 14.01
C ALA A 60 2.11 -2.57 13.89
N TYR A 61 2.47 -3.14 12.74
CA TYR A 61 3.82 -3.60 12.46
C TYR A 61 4.86 -2.47 12.55
N ILE A 62 4.59 -1.32 11.94
CA ILE A 62 5.48 -0.15 11.96
C ILE A 62 5.66 0.37 13.40
N ASN A 63 4.61 0.32 14.21
CA ASN A 63 4.64 0.73 15.60
C ASN A 63 5.29 -0.29 16.54
N GLY A 64 5.72 -1.44 16.02
CA GLY A 64 6.30 -2.53 16.81
C GLY A 64 5.28 -3.34 17.60
N ASP A 65 3.99 -3.11 17.39
CA ASP A 65 2.92 -3.94 17.93
C ASP A 65 2.73 -5.17 17.03
N TYR A 66 3.70 -6.08 17.09
CA TYR A 66 3.71 -7.26 16.22
C TYR A 66 2.61 -8.24 16.60
N HIS A 67 2.21 -8.32 17.87
CA HIS A 67 1.04 -9.09 18.28
C HIS A 67 -0.23 -8.68 17.51
N THR A 68 -0.57 -7.38 17.49
CA THR A 68 -1.72 -6.89 16.71
C THR A 68 -1.51 -7.08 15.21
N ALA A 69 -0.29 -6.91 14.70
CA ALA A 69 0.00 -7.13 13.29
C ALA A 69 -0.23 -8.60 12.88
N ILE A 70 0.25 -9.57 13.67
CA ILE A 70 0.06 -11.00 13.45
C ILE A 70 -1.42 -11.35 13.40
N ALA A 71 -2.19 -10.88 14.39
CA ALA A 71 -3.63 -11.14 14.44
C ALA A 71 -4.35 -10.57 13.21
N THR A 72 -4.04 -9.33 12.83
CA THR A 72 -4.72 -8.65 11.72
C THR A 72 -4.34 -9.23 10.35
N TYR A 73 -3.06 -9.59 10.14
CA TYR A 73 -2.66 -10.32 8.94
C TYR A 73 -3.23 -11.75 8.88
N GLY A 74 -3.33 -12.42 10.03
CA GLY A 74 -4.00 -13.72 10.15
C GLY A 74 -5.47 -13.64 9.74
N GLU A 75 -6.17 -12.60 10.16
CA GLU A 75 -7.57 -12.37 9.76
C GLU A 75 -7.73 -12.22 8.24
N LEU A 76 -6.80 -11.56 7.56
CA LEU A 76 -6.79 -11.49 6.09
C LEU A 76 -6.65 -12.89 5.47
N LEU A 77 -5.75 -13.73 6.01
CA LEU A 77 -5.60 -15.12 5.55
C LEU A 77 -6.87 -15.94 5.80
N ASP A 78 -7.47 -15.82 6.98
CA ASP A 78 -8.70 -16.54 7.35
C ASP A 78 -9.89 -16.15 6.48
N ARG A 79 -9.91 -14.91 5.98
CA ARG A 79 -10.88 -14.42 4.99
C ARG A 79 -10.57 -14.85 3.55
N GLY A 80 -9.53 -15.64 3.33
CA GLY A 80 -9.15 -16.19 2.03
C GLY A 80 -8.27 -15.27 1.18
N TYR A 81 -7.81 -14.13 1.71
CA TYR A 81 -6.82 -13.32 1.01
C TYR A 81 -5.45 -13.98 1.13
N SER A 82 -4.75 -14.12 0.02
CA SER A 82 -3.39 -14.68 0.03
C SER A 82 -2.52 -13.95 -0.97
N SER A 83 -1.32 -13.57 -0.55
CA SER A 83 -0.30 -13.04 -1.45
C SER A 83 1.08 -13.28 -0.85
N ALA A 84 2.12 -13.31 -1.71
CA ALA A 84 3.50 -13.44 -1.23
C ALA A 84 3.85 -12.33 -0.22
N LYS A 85 3.34 -11.10 -0.43
CA LYS A 85 3.56 -9.98 0.49
C LYS A 85 2.88 -10.21 1.84
N LEU A 86 1.65 -10.73 1.86
CA LEU A 86 0.92 -11.04 3.09
C LEU A 86 1.68 -12.07 3.93
N TYR A 87 2.11 -13.18 3.31
CA TYR A 87 2.88 -14.21 4.01
C TYR A 87 4.23 -13.68 4.52
N PHE A 88 4.93 -12.91 3.70
CA PHE A 88 6.20 -12.31 4.09
C PHE A 88 6.05 -11.36 5.29
N ASN A 89 5.04 -10.49 5.26
CA ASN A 89 4.80 -9.55 6.34
C ASN A 89 4.35 -10.26 7.63
N LEU A 90 3.46 -11.26 7.53
CA LEU A 90 3.05 -12.07 8.67
C LEU A 90 4.24 -12.83 9.27
N GLY A 91 5.05 -13.50 8.44
CA GLY A 91 6.24 -14.22 8.91
C GLY A 91 7.24 -13.32 9.60
N ASN A 92 7.49 -12.11 9.07
CA ASN A 92 8.34 -11.12 9.72
C ASN A 92 7.75 -10.63 11.06
N ALA A 93 6.42 -10.47 11.15
CA ALA A 93 5.77 -10.10 12.39
C ALA A 93 5.94 -11.23 13.44
N CYS A 94 5.70 -12.48 13.06
CA CYS A 94 5.95 -13.66 13.90
C CYS A 94 7.41 -13.73 14.37
N PHE A 95 8.38 -13.52 13.48
CA PHE A 95 9.80 -13.51 13.82
C PHE A 95 10.13 -12.42 14.85
N LYS A 96 9.60 -11.21 14.65
CA LYS A 96 9.83 -10.06 15.54
C LYS A 96 9.16 -10.20 16.91
N GLU A 97 8.06 -10.93 16.98
CA GLU A 97 7.37 -11.31 18.23
C GLU A 97 8.09 -12.48 18.95
N GLY A 98 9.07 -13.12 18.31
CA GLY A 98 9.78 -14.28 18.86
C GLY A 98 9.11 -15.63 18.57
N GLU A 99 8.05 -15.65 17.77
CA GLU A 99 7.31 -16.85 17.35
C GLU A 99 7.97 -17.52 16.13
N THR A 100 9.24 -17.90 16.26
CA THR A 100 10.06 -18.38 15.14
C THR A 100 9.50 -19.61 14.42
N GLY A 101 8.76 -20.48 15.12
CA GLY A 101 8.10 -21.63 14.51
C GLY A 101 6.94 -21.27 13.57
N ARG A 102 6.28 -20.12 13.79
CA ARG A 102 5.20 -19.61 12.93
C ARG A 102 5.72 -18.70 11.80
N ALA A 103 7.02 -18.41 11.81
CA ALA A 103 7.64 -17.52 10.83
C ALA A 103 8.15 -18.24 9.56
N ILE A 104 8.12 -19.57 9.54
CA ILE A 104 8.71 -20.43 8.50
C ILE A 104 7.69 -21.28 7.74
#